data_AF-A0ABD4ZN05-F1
#
_entry.id   AF-A0ABD4ZN05-F1
#
_cell.length_a   1.000
_cell.length_b   1.000
_cell.length_c   1.000
_cell.angle_alpha   90.00
_cell.angle_beta   90.00
_cell.angle_gamma   90.00
#
_symmetry.space_group_name_H-M   'P 1'
#
loop_
_entity.id
_entity.type
_entity.pdbx_description
1 polymer ?
#
loop_
_entity_poly.entity_id
_entity_poly.type
_entity_poly.pdbx_seq_one_letter_code
_entity_poly.pdbx_strand_id
1 'polypeptide(L)'
;GVNVKLVNQEWKTFLDTRHQGTFDVARAGWCADYNEPTSFLNTMLSNSSMNTAHYKSPAFDSIMAETLKATDEAQRTALYTKA
;
A
#
# COMPACT_ATOMS: atom_id res chain seq x y z
N GLY A 1 28.82 6.70 -1.05
CA GLY A 1 27.86 5.69 -1.54
C GLY A 1 27.14 5.07 -0.37
N VAL A 2 26.10 4.27 -0.62
CA VAL A 2 25.41 3.47 0.42
C VAL A 2 25.88 2.02 0.36
N ASN A 3 26.02 1.38 1.52
CA ASN A 3 26.38 -0.04 1.63
C ASN A 3 25.11 -0.85 1.87
N VAL A 4 24.89 -1.89 1.06
CA VAL A 4 23.69 -2.74 1.12
C VAL A 4 24.11 -4.19 1.34
N LYS A 5 23.46 -4.86 2.28
CA LYS A 5 23.60 -6.30 2.49
C LYS A 5 22.35 -7.01 2.00
N LEU A 6 22.53 -8.01 1.13
CA LEU A 6 21.43 -8.85 0.68
C LEU A 6 21.10 -9.88 1.77
N VAL A 7 19.79 -10.07 2.00
CA VAL A 7 19.26 -11.08 2.92
C VAL A 7 18.16 -11.83 2.18
N ASN A 8 18.29 -13.15 2.08
CA ASN A 8 17.26 -14.03 1.55
C ASN A 8 16.49 -14.71 2.68
N GLN A 9 15.18 -14.89 2.49
CA GLN A 9 14.30 -15.59 3.42
C GLN A 9 13.34 -16.49 2.63
N GLU A 10 12.89 -17.58 3.23
CA GLU A 10 11.77 -18.38 2.70
C GLU A 10 10.50 -17.50 2.64
N TRP A 11 9.60 -17.78 1.70
CA TRP A 11 8.48 -16.91 1.39
C TRP A 11 7.58 -16.57 2.58
N LYS A 12 7.21 -17.55 3.42
CA LYS A 12 6.37 -17.28 4.59
C LYS A 12 7.09 -16.43 5.62
N THR A 13 8.35 -16.77 5.93
CA THR A 13 9.20 -15.96 6.83
C THR A 13 9.37 -14.54 6.31
N PHE A 14 9.48 -14.37 5.00
CA PHE A 14 9.59 -13.07 4.35
C PHE A 14 8.32 -12.22 4.50
N LEU A 15 7.15 -12.82 4.31
CA LEU A 15 5.87 -12.15 4.54
C LEU A 15 5.72 -11.74 6.01
N ASP A 16 6.04 -12.64 6.95
CA ASP A 16 5.97 -12.36 8.39
C ASP A 16 6.91 -11.22 8.79
N THR A 17 8.15 -11.23 8.28
CA THR A 17 9.15 -10.16 8.51
C THR A 17 8.61 -8.79 8.06
N ARG A 18 7.98 -8.73 6.88
CA ARG A 18 7.35 -7.52 6.35
C ARG A 18 6.17 -7.05 7.20
N HIS A 19 5.30 -7.97 7.63
CA HIS A 19 4.18 -7.64 8.51
C HIS A 19 4.62 -7.15 9.89
N GLN A 20 5.69 -7.72 10.44
CA GLN A 20 6.24 -7.31 11.74
C GLN A 20 7.04 -6.00 11.66
N GLY A 21 7.43 -5.56 10.46
CA GLY A 21 8.24 -4.35 10.29
C GLY A 21 9.72 -4.56 10.65
N THR A 22 10.18 -5.82 10.70
CA THR A 22 11.55 -6.17 11.07
C THR A 22 12.48 -6.16 9.85
N PHE A 23 12.46 -5.07 9.09
CA PHE A 23 13.26 -4.88 7.88
C PHE A 23 13.62 -3.40 7.68
N ASP A 24 14.69 -3.13 6.94
CA ASP A 24 15.03 -1.77 6.49
C ASP A 24 14.38 -1.47 5.13
N VAL A 25 14.68 -2.31 4.12
CA VAL A 25 14.09 -2.28 2.78
C VAL A 25 13.79 -3.70 2.34
N ALA A 26 12.61 -3.94 1.76
CA ALA A 26 12.17 -5.25 1.29
C ALA A 26 11.73 -5.21 -0.17
N ARG A 27 12.07 -6.25 -0.94
CA ARG A 27 11.57 -6.41 -2.31
C ARG A 27 10.06 -6.67 -2.29
N ALA A 28 9.28 -5.85 -2.96
CA ALA A 28 7.82 -6.00 -2.98
C ALA A 28 7.26 -6.19 -4.40
N GLY A 29 6.06 -6.75 -4.47
CA GLY A 29 5.23 -6.83 -5.66
C GLY A 29 3.77 -6.95 -5.22
N TRP A 30 2.88 -6.25 -5.92
CA TRP A 30 1.44 -6.32 -5.72
C TRP A 30 0.77 -6.54 -7.07
N CYS A 31 -0.20 -7.45 -7.11
CA CYS A 31 -1.03 -7.70 -8.27
C CYS A 31 -2.45 -7.22 -7.96
N ALA A 32 -3.14 -6.68 -8.95
CA ALA A 32 -4.53 -6.30 -8.77
C ALA A 32 -5.38 -7.53 -8.45
N ASP A 33 -6.12 -7.47 -7.35
CA ASP A 33 -7.15 -8.46 -6.99
C ASP A 33 -8.41 -8.28 -7.84
N TYR A 34 -8.66 -7.05 -8.29
CA TYR A 34 -9.73 -6.68 -9.21
C TYR A 34 -9.33 -5.45 -10.05
N ASN A 35 -9.95 -5.27 -11.22
CA ASN A 35 -9.56 -4.24 -12.19
C ASN A 35 -10.10 -2.84 -11.81
N GLU A 36 -9.62 -2.28 -10.69
CA GLU A 36 -9.99 -0.96 -10.22
C GLU A 36 -8.88 -0.39 -9.30
N PRO A 37 -8.55 0.93 -9.35
CA PRO A 37 -7.41 1.51 -8.64
C PRO A 37 -7.32 1.23 -7.13
N THR A 38 -8.47 1.09 -6.45
CA THR A 38 -8.51 0.78 -5.01
C THR A 38 -7.90 -0.57 -4.68
N SER A 39 -7.81 -1.51 -5.62
CA SER A 39 -7.10 -2.77 -5.43
C SER A 39 -5.62 -2.56 -5.09
N PHE A 40 -5.03 -1.44 -5.52
CA PHE A 40 -3.69 -1.01 -5.09
C PHE A 40 -3.76 -0.02 -3.93
N LEU A 41 -4.55 1.06 -4.09
CA LEU A 41 -4.53 2.19 -3.15
C LEU A 41 -4.98 1.79 -1.73
N ASN A 42 -5.91 0.85 -1.59
CA ASN A 42 -6.35 0.39 -0.26
C ASN A 42 -5.25 -0.36 0.52
N THR A 43 -4.21 -0.85 -0.14
CA THR A 43 -3.07 -1.48 0.55
C THR A 43 -2.26 -0.47 1.37
N MET A 44 -2.35 0.82 1.03
CA MET A 44 -1.62 1.92 1.67
C MET A 44 -2.45 2.67 2.71
N LEU A 45 -3.74 2.33 2.90
CA LEU A 45 -4.52 2.92 3.99
C LEU A 45 -3.84 2.65 5.34
N SER A 46 -3.88 3.64 6.24
CA SER A 46 -3.21 3.53 7.54
C SER A 46 -3.70 2.34 8.36
N ASN A 47 -4.92 1.87 8.15
CA ASN A 47 -5.50 0.72 8.87
C ASN A 47 -5.54 -0.58 8.05
N SER A 48 -4.96 -0.60 6.84
CA SER A 48 -4.98 -1.78 6.00
C SER A 48 -4.10 -2.89 6.57
N SER A 49 -4.63 -4.11 6.63
CA SER A 49 -3.87 -5.30 7.03
C SER A 49 -2.75 -5.64 6.03
N MET A 50 -2.86 -5.17 4.79
CA MET A 50 -1.88 -5.37 3.72
C MET A 50 -0.77 -4.30 3.71
N ASN A 51 -0.86 -3.29 4.58
CA ASN A 51 0.10 -2.19 4.66
C ASN A 51 1.41 -2.62 5.36
N THR A 52 2.18 -3.44 4.66
CA THR A 52 3.53 -3.86 5.06
C THR A 52 4.60 -2.80 4.81
N ALA A 53 4.24 -1.69 4.15
CA ALA A 53 5.07 -0.50 4.07
C ALA A 53 5.06 0.29 5.40
N HIS A 54 4.11 -0.01 6.29
CA HIS A 54 3.87 0.73 7.53
C HIS A 54 3.62 2.23 7.31
N TYR A 55 3.13 2.59 6.11
CA TYR A 55 2.79 3.96 5.75
C TYR A 55 1.55 4.42 6.51
N LYS A 56 1.60 5.61 7.11
CA LYS A 56 0.46 6.21 7.81
C LYS A 56 0.33 7.65 7.38
N SER A 57 -0.78 8.01 6.75
CA SER A 57 -1.03 9.37 6.27
C SER A 57 -2.51 9.73 6.38
N PRO A 58 -2.87 10.59 7.34
CA PRO A 58 -4.25 11.06 7.47
C PRO A 58 -4.76 11.75 6.21
N ALA A 59 -3.87 12.41 5.45
CA ALA A 59 -4.24 13.05 4.18
C ALA A 59 -4.61 12.03 3.11
N PHE A 60 -3.83 10.95 2.98
CA PHE A 60 -4.13 9.84 2.07
C PHE A 60 -5.45 9.15 2.46
N ASP A 61 -5.60 8.81 3.75
CA ASP A 61 -6.81 8.18 4.26
C ASP A 61 -8.05 9.03 4.02
N SER A 62 -7.95 10.36 4.17
CA SER A 62 -9.04 11.30 3.90
C SER A 62 -9.43 11.30 2.42
N ILE A 63 -8.46 11.38 1.51
CA ILE A 63 -8.72 11.33 0.06
C ILE A 63 -9.40 10.02 -0.30
N MET A 64 -8.88 8.90 0.19
CA MET A 64 -9.46 7.58 -0.08
C MET A 64 -10.88 7.46 0.49
N ALA A 65 -11.18 8.04 1.66
CA ALA A 65 -12.53 8.08 2.21
C ALA A 65 -13.50 8.94 1.38
N GLU A 66 -13.01 9.97 0.69
CA GLU A 66 -13.82 10.79 -0.24
C GLU A 66 -14.20 10.02 -1.51
N THR A 67 -13.38 9.06 -1.96
CA THR A 67 -13.67 8.28 -3.18
C THR A 67 -14.97 7.48 -3.09
N LEU A 68 -15.34 7.03 -1.88
CA LEU A 68 -16.59 6.34 -1.58
C LEU A 68 -17.81 7.28 -1.59
N LYS A 69 -17.60 8.59 -1.50
CA LYS A 69 -18.65 9.62 -1.54
C LYS A 69 -18.83 10.21 -2.94
N ALA A 70 -17.91 9.92 -3.88
CA ALA A 70 -17.97 10.42 -5.24
C ALA A 70 -19.19 9.86 -5.98
N THR A 71 -19.97 10.73 -6.61
CA THR A 71 -21.22 10.38 -7.29
C THR A 71 -21.03 9.97 -8.74
N ASP A 72 -19.85 10.26 -9.31
CA ASP A 72 -19.49 9.88 -10.67
C ASP A 72 -18.04 9.39 -10.76
N GLU A 73 -17.72 8.78 -11.88
CA GLU A 73 -16.41 8.18 -12.15
C GLU A 73 -15.30 9.22 -12.34
N ALA A 74 -15.62 10.39 -12.90
CA ALA A 74 -14.63 11.45 -13.14
C ALA A 74 -14.10 12.02 -11.82
N GLN A 75 -15.00 12.28 -10.87
CA GLN A 75 -14.66 12.72 -9.52
C GLN A 75 -13.84 11.64 -8.78
N ARG A 76 -14.26 10.38 -8.86
CA ARG A 76 -13.55 9.25 -8.23
C ARG A 76 -12.12 9.12 -8.78
N THR A 77 -11.97 9.22 -10.09
CA THR A 77 -10.68 9.14 -10.79
C THR A 77 -9.76 10.30 -10.42
N ALA A 78 -10.30 11.52 -10.31
CA ALA A 78 -9.53 12.68 -9.84
C ALA A 78 -9.02 12.50 -8.41
N LEU A 79 -9.82 11.90 -7.52
CA LEU A 79 -9.41 11.58 -6.16
C LEU A 79 -8.32 10.50 -6.14
N TYR A 80 -8.44 9.43 -6.93
CA TYR A 80 -7.39 8.42 -7.07
C TYR A 80 -6.07 8.98 -7.60
N THR A 81 -6.13 9.97 -8.48
CA THR A 81 -4.91 10.62 -9.03
C THR A 81 -4.22 11.49 -7.98
N LYS A 82 -4.97 12.00 -6.99
CA LYS A 82 -4.45 12.82 -5.90
C LYS A 82 -3.90 11.98 -4.73
N ALA A 83 -4.48 10.80 -4.52
CA ALA A 83 -4.05 9.84 -3.51
C ALA A 83 -2.64 9.30 -3.82
#